data_AF-A0A429X792-F1
#
_entry.id   AF-A0A429X792-F1
#
_cell.length_a   1.000
_cell.length_b   1.000
_cell.length_c   1.000
_cell.angle_alpha   90.00
_cell.angle_beta   90.00
_cell.angle_gamma   90.00
#
_symmetry.space_group_name_H-M   'P 1'
#
loop_
_entity.id
_entity.type
_entity.pdbx_description
1 polymer ?
#
loop_
_entity_poly.entity_id
_entity_poly.type
_entity_poly.pdbx_seq_one_letter_code
_entity_poly.pdbx_strand_id
1 'polypeptide(L)' 'MKYFILAGLFFISASILYSARYITSGMISLIENSVGGQLSSPQTLPLLIWSIILVVLGVLSIFIGFFRKD' A
#
# COMPACT_ATOMS: atom_id res chain seq x y z
N MET A 1 -2.34 -8.89 22.28
CA MET A 1 -2.36 -9.88 21.18
C MET A 1 -3.22 -9.41 20.01
N LYS A 2 -4.49 -9.03 20.25
CA LYS A 2 -5.44 -8.65 19.17
C LYS A 2 -4.92 -7.49 18.30
N TYR A 3 -4.34 -6.46 18.92
CA TYR A 3 -3.80 -5.30 18.21
C TYR A 3 -2.54 -5.59 17.39
N PHE A 4 -1.70 -6.51 17.86
CA PHE A 4 -0.53 -6.97 17.11
C PHE A 4 -0.94 -7.79 15.87
N ILE A 5 -1.98 -8.62 15.99
CA ILE A 5 -2.55 -9.35 14.84
C ILE A 5 -3.15 -8.35 13.83
N LEU A 6 -3.91 -7.36 14.32
CA LEU A 6 -4.48 -6.29 13.48
C LEU A 6 -3.39 -5.51 12.75
N ALA A 7 -2.30 -5.16 13.45
CA ALA A 7 -1.14 -4.51 12.86
C ALA A 7 -0.53 -5.35 11.74
N GLY A 8 -0.34 -6.65 11.98
CA GLY A 8 0.15 -7.59 10.96
C GLY A 8 -0.72 -7.59 9.69
N LEU A 9 -2.04 -7.62 9.84
CA LEU A 9 -2.98 -7.55 8.71
C LEU A 9 -2.83 -6.24 7.92
N PHE A 10 -2.65 -5.11 8.61
CA PHE A 10 -2.41 -3.83 7.94
C PHE A 10 -1.08 -3.80 7.18
N PHE A 11 0.01 -4.34 7.75
CA PHE A 11 1.30 -4.42 7.05
C PHE A 11 1.26 -5.34 5.83
N ILE A 12 0.60 -6.49 5.93
CA ILE A 12 0.41 -7.42 4.80
C ILE A 12 -0.38 -6.71 3.70
N SER A 13 -1.50 -6.07 4.05
CA SER A 13 -2.33 -5.34 3.09
C SER A 13 -1.57 -4.18 2.44
N ALA A 14 -0.82 -3.41 3.22
CA ALA A 14 0.02 -2.32 2.73
C ALA A 14 1.07 -2.82 1.73
N SER A 15 1.68 -3.97 2.00
CA SER A 15 2.70 -4.59 1.14
C SER A 15 2.10 -5.07 -0.18
N ILE A 16 0.90 -5.65 -0.15
CA ILE A 16 0.17 -6.04 -1.36
C ILE A 16 -0.15 -4.81 -2.22
N LEU A 17 -0.69 -3.75 -1.61
CA LEU A 17 -0.99 -2.49 -2.30
C LEU A 17 0.25 -1.81 -2.89
N TYR A 18 1.35 -1.80 -2.14
CA TYR A 18 2.62 -1.29 -2.60
C TYR A 18 3.16 -2.10 -3.79
N SER A 19 3.06 -3.43 -3.73
CA SER A 19 3.47 -4.30 -4.84
C SER A 19 2.60 -4.10 -6.07
N ALA A 20 1.28 -4.01 -5.88
CA ALA A 20 0.33 -3.73 -6.95
C ALA A 20 0.66 -2.41 -7.66
N ARG A 21 1.05 -1.37 -6.92
CA ARG A 21 1.51 -0.09 -7.49
C ARG A 21 2.64 -0.28 -8.50
N TYR A 22 3.67 -1.06 -8.17
CA TYR A 22 4.80 -1.29 -9.08
C TYR A 22 4.42 -2.14 -10.28
N ILE A 23 3.60 -3.18 -10.08
CA ILE A 23 3.10 -4.03 -11.16
C ILE A 23 2.29 -3.17 -12.14
N THR A 24 1.34 -2.38 -11.64
CA THR A 24 0.53 -1.47 -12.45
C THR A 24 1.39 -0.43 -13.16
N SER A 25 2.39 0.16 -12.48
CA SER A 25 3.32 1.09 -13.11
C SER A 25 4.12 0.44 -14.25
N GLY A 26 4.58 -0.79 -14.07
CA GLY A 26 5.28 -1.55 -15.11
C GLY A 26 4.37 -1.86 -16.30
N MET A 27 3.13 -2.26 -16.04
CA MET A 27 2.13 -2.50 -17.10
C MET A 27 1.81 -1.24 -17.88
N ILE A 28 1.62 -0.10 -17.20
CA ILE A 28 1.40 1.20 -17.85
C ILE A 28 2.57 1.52 -18.78
N SER A 29 3.81 1.40 -18.29
CA SER A 29 4.99 1.66 -19.12
C SER A 29 5.07 0.77 -20.36
N LEU A 30 4.72 -0.52 -20.25
CA LEU A 30 4.65 -1.42 -21.41
C LEU A 30 3.60 -0.97 -22.43
N ILE A 31 2.44 -0.51 -21.96
CA ILE A 31 1.36 0.00 -22.81
C ILE A 31 1.76 1.32 -23.47
N GLU A 32 2.37 2.26 -22.73
CA GLU A 32 2.86 3.53 -23.28
C GLU A 32 3.84 3.30 -24.42
N ASN A 33 4.80 2.39 -24.23
CA ASN A 33 5.76 2.01 -25.28
C ASN A 33 5.08 1.35 -26.49
N SER A 34 3.97 0.64 -26.29
CA SER A 34 3.25 -0.06 -27.36
C SER A 34 2.32 0.86 -28.17
N VAL A 35 1.74 1.88 -27.53
CA VAL A 35 0.74 2.78 -28.13
C VAL A 35 1.37 4.08 -28.65
N GLY A 36 2.64 4.35 -28.32
CA GLY A 36 3.38 5.51 -28.81
C GLY A 36 2.91 6.85 -28.23
N GLY A 37 2.23 6.81 -27.07
CA GLY A 37 1.70 7.98 -26.38
C GLY A 37 2.00 7.93 -24.89
N GLN A 38 2.06 9.10 -24.24
CA GLN A 38 2.13 9.20 -22.78
C GLN A 38 0.73 8.97 -22.20
N LEU A 39 0.59 7.96 -21.33
CA LEU A 39 -0.61 7.78 -20.53
C LEU A 39 -0.56 8.81 -19.41
N SER A 40 -1.24 9.94 -19.65
CA SER A 40 -1.37 11.01 -18.67
C SER A 40 -2.28 10.58 -17.52
N SER A 41 -1.69 10.24 -16.37
CA SER A 41 -2.25 10.42 -15.02
C SER A 41 -1.47 9.57 -14.01
N PRO A 42 -1.38 10.00 -12.75
CA PRO A 42 -0.82 9.17 -11.70
C PRO A 42 -1.80 8.07 -11.28
N GLN A 43 -2.08 7.13 -12.18
CA GLN A 43 -3.01 6.00 -11.98
C GLN A 43 -2.59 5.12 -10.79
N THR A 44 -1.31 5.14 -10.43
CA THR A 44 -0.74 4.41 -9.32
C THR A 44 -0.67 5.20 -8.00
N LEU A 45 -0.99 6.51 -8.00
CA LEU A 45 -0.98 7.32 -6.76
C LEU A 45 -1.98 6.83 -5.72
N PRO A 46 -3.24 6.48 -6.06
CA PRO A 46 -4.18 5.96 -5.08
C PRO A 46 -3.65 4.72 -4.35
N LEU A 47 -3.00 3.80 -5.08
CA LEU A 47 -2.39 2.59 -4.51
C LEU A 47 -1.27 2.94 -3.51
N LEU A 48 -0.47 3.97 -3.82
CA LEU A 48 0.56 4.48 -2.90
C LEU A 48 -0.06 5.09 -1.63
N ILE A 49 -1.06 5.96 -1.81
CA ILE A 49 -1.74 6.64 -0.69
C ILE A 49 -2.35 5.61 0.27
N TRP A 50 -3.08 4.63 -0.28
CA TRP A 50 -3.69 3.57 0.53
C TRP A 50 -2.66 2.69 1.23
N SER A 51 -1.55 2.36 0.56
CA SER A 51 -0.44 1.62 1.19
C SER A 51 0.11 2.38 2.40
N ILE A 52 0.37 3.70 2.27
CA ILE A 52 0.86 4.54 3.37
C ILE A 52 -0.15 4.61 4.52
N ILE A 53 -1.45 4.82 4.22
CA ILE A 53 -2.51 4.84 5.24
C ILE A 53 -2.51 3.53 6.04
N LEU A 54 -2.39 2.39 5.38
CA LEU A 54 -2.36 1.09 6.06
C LEU A 54 -1.12 0.93 6.94
N VAL A 55 0.05 1.39 6.50
CA VAL A 55 1.26 1.41 7.36
C VAL A 55 1.01 2.24 8.62
N VAL A 56 0.42 3.43 8.48
CA VAL A 56 0.08 4.30 9.61
C VAL A 56 -0.89 3.60 10.57
N LEU A 57 -1.93 2.95 10.05
CA LEU A 57 -2.88 2.17 10.88
C LEU A 57 -2.21 0.98 11.58
N GLY A 58 -1.27 0.31 10.91
CA GLY A 58 -0.46 -0.76 11.49
C GLY A 58 0.38 -0.28 12.67
N VAL A 59 1.08 0.85 12.49
CA VAL A 59 1.88 1.48 13.54
C VAL A 59 1.02 1.95 14.72
N LEU A 60 -0.11 2.61 14.45
CA LEU A 60 -1.05 3.03 15.49
C LEU A 60 -1.60 1.83 16.28
N SER A 61 -1.88 0.72 15.58
CA SER A 61 -2.33 -0.51 16.23
C SER A 61 -1.28 -1.09 17.17
N ILE A 62 0.01 -1.06 16.79
CA ILE A 62 1.12 -1.45 17.68
C ILE A 62 1.17 -0.55 18.91
N PHE A 63 1.12 0.78 18.72
CA PHE A 63 1.14 1.72 19.85
C PHE A 63 -0.01 1.47 20.82
N ILE A 64 -1.23 1.27 20.30
CA ILE A 64 -2.40 0.96 21.13
C ILE A 64 -2.19 -0.35 21.89
N GLY A 65 -1.72 -1.41 21.23
CA GLY A 65 -1.41 -2.68 21.88
C GLY A 65 -0.40 -2.53 23.01
N PHE A 66 0.66 -1.75 22.77
CA PHE A 66 1.68 -1.45 23.77
C PHE A 66 1.12 -0.67 24.97
N PHE A 67 0.36 0.40 24.75
CA PHE A 67 -0.24 1.20 25.83
C PHE A 67 -1.30 0.44 26.63
N ARG A 68 -2.04 -0.46 25.98
CA ARG A 68 -3.04 -1.32 26.65
C ARG A 68 -2.42 -2.53 27.34
N LYS A 69 -1.10 -2.76 27.20
CA LYS A 69 -0.40 -3.99 27.64
C LYS A 69 -1.06 -5.27 27.10
N ASP A 70 -1.65 -5.17 25.90
CA ASP A 70 -2.32 -6.27 25.22
C ASP A 70 -1.44 -6.88 24.15
#